data_AF-A0A8S0Z4W8-F1
#
_entry.id   AF-A0A8S0Z4W8-F1
#
_cell.length_a   1.000
_cell.length_b   1.000
_cell.length_c   1.000
_cell.angle_alpha   90.00
_cell.angle_beta   90.00
_cell.angle_gamma   90.00
#
_symmetry.space_group_name_H-M   'P 1'
#
loop_
_entity.id
_entity.type
_entity.pdbx_description
1 polymer ?
#
loop_
_entity_poly.entity_id
_entity_poly.type
_entity_poly.pdbx_seq_one_letter_code
_entity_poly.pdbx_strand_id
1 'polypeptide(L)'
;MSDVSDIIANNSAQKENLTLRAAVAQLQTEISVCSQNYLRNELKILGILETPNRSLGYIALLAARKIGVELSNNDIDWIERVGSKRPPPEINQSKPEQKLP
;
A
#
# COMPACT_ATOMS: atom_id res chain seq x y z
N MET A 1 -54.09 24.00 17.73
CA MET A 1 -54.07 23.01 16.62
C MET A 1 -52.67 22.81 16.01
N SER A 2 -51.61 23.54 16.44
CA SER A 2 -50.23 23.37 15.93
C SER A 2 -49.49 22.16 16.53
N ASP A 3 -49.68 21.88 17.82
CA ASP A 3 -48.81 20.95 18.58
C ASP A 3 -48.78 19.51 18.06
N VAL A 4 -49.91 19.00 17.55
CA VAL A 4 -49.99 17.61 17.07
C VAL A 4 -49.23 17.43 15.75
N SER A 5 -49.29 18.43 14.87
CA SER A 5 -48.59 18.42 13.58
C SER A 5 -47.07 18.47 13.78
N ASP A 6 -46.62 19.27 14.75
CA ASP A 6 -45.20 19.42 15.10
C ASP A 6 -44.63 18.13 15.71
N ILE A 7 -45.42 17.43 16.54
CA ILE A 7 -45.06 16.11 17.09
C ILE A 7 -44.93 15.05 15.97
N ILE A 8 -45.85 15.03 15.01
CA ILE A 8 -45.82 14.08 13.89
C ILE A 8 -44.60 14.35 12.99
N ALA A 9 -44.30 15.61 12.70
CA ALA A 9 -43.13 16.02 11.91
C ALA A 9 -41.80 15.70 12.64
N ASN A 10 -41.74 15.86 13.96
CA ASN A 10 -40.57 15.49 14.74
C ASN A 10 -40.34 13.96 14.73
N ASN A 11 -41.40 13.17 14.85
CA ASN A 11 -41.31 11.71 14.80
C ASN A 11 -40.88 11.19 13.42
N SER A 12 -41.34 11.81 12.33
CA SER A 12 -40.89 11.44 10.98
C SER A 12 -39.41 11.77 10.77
N ALA A 13 -38.96 12.96 11.20
CA ALA A 13 -37.56 13.36 11.15
C ALA A 13 -36.65 12.43 11.98
N GLN A 14 -37.11 12.00 13.16
CA GLN A 14 -36.37 11.03 13.98
C GLN A 14 -36.26 9.67 13.29
N LYS A 15 -37.34 9.18 12.66
CA LYS A 15 -37.34 7.92 11.92
C LYS A 15 -36.38 7.96 10.73
N GLU A 16 -36.35 9.07 10.01
CA GLU A 16 -35.41 9.30 8.92
C GLU A 16 -33.97 9.34 9.45
N ASN A 17 -33.72 10.06 10.55
CA ASN A 17 -32.39 10.12 11.17
C ASN A 17 -31.88 8.75 11.60
N LEU A 18 -32.74 7.91 12.18
CA LEU A 18 -32.42 6.53 12.54
C LEU A 18 -32.08 5.68 11.32
N THR A 19 -32.85 5.83 10.24
CA THR A 19 -32.62 5.11 8.98
C THR A 19 -31.28 5.51 8.36
N LEU A 20 -30.97 6.81 8.33
CA LEU A 20 -29.70 7.32 7.82
C LEU A 20 -28.52 6.85 8.68
N ARG A 21 -28.65 6.88 10.01
CA ARG A 21 -27.62 6.36 10.92
C ARG A 21 -27.36 4.87 10.73
N ALA A 22 -28.42 4.08 10.53
CA ALA A 22 -28.29 2.66 10.24
C ALA A 22 -27.57 2.42 8.91
N ALA A 23 -27.91 3.17 7.87
CA ALA A 23 -27.22 3.10 6.57
C ALA A 23 -25.74 3.51 6.68
N VAL A 24 -25.42 4.57 7.43
CA VAL A 24 -24.03 4.97 7.68
C VAL A 24 -23.25 3.88 8.41
N ALA A 25 -23.83 3.27 9.45
CA ALA A 25 -23.19 2.18 10.18
C ALA A 25 -22.95 0.95 9.29
N GLN A 26 -23.90 0.65 8.40
CA GLN A 26 -23.76 -0.44 7.43
C GLN A 26 -22.63 -0.15 6.42
N LEU A 27 -22.61 1.06 5.84
CA LEU A 27 -21.54 1.48 4.92
C LEU A 27 -20.17 1.46 5.58
N GLN A 28 -20.07 1.89 6.84
CA GLN A 28 -18.81 1.82 7.60
C GLN A 28 -18.34 0.37 7.77
N THR A 29 -19.27 -0.54 8.06
CA THR A 29 -18.97 -1.97 8.19
C THR A 29 -18.49 -2.54 6.85
N GLU A 30 -19.16 -2.22 5.75
CA GLU A 30 -18.77 -2.65 4.40
C GLU A 30 -17.39 -2.12 4.01
N ILE A 31 -17.07 -0.86 4.33
CA ILE A 31 -15.74 -0.28 4.13
C ILE A 31 -14.69 -1.04 4.94
N SER A 32 -14.96 -1.33 6.22
CA SER A 32 -14.03 -2.09 7.06
C SER A 32 -13.78 -3.49 6.52
N VAL A 33 -14.83 -4.20 6.08
CA VAL A 33 -14.71 -5.53 5.48
C VAL A 33 -13.92 -5.46 4.17
N CYS A 34 -14.20 -4.48 3.30
CA CYS A 34 -13.40 -4.24 2.11
C CYS A 34 -11.95 -3.98 2.47
N SER A 35 -11.67 -3.05 3.39
CA SER A 35 -10.30 -2.74 3.81
C SER A 35 -9.57 -3.95 4.35
N GLN A 36 -10.25 -4.83 5.09
CA GLN A 36 -9.66 -6.05 5.62
C GLN A 36 -9.47 -7.13 4.55
N ASN A 37 -10.34 -7.19 3.54
CA ASN A 37 -10.12 -8.04 2.36
C ASN A 37 -8.98 -7.52 1.47
N TYR A 38 -8.77 -6.21 1.44
CA TYR A 38 -7.67 -5.55 0.75
C TYR A 38 -6.40 -5.45 1.60
N LEU A 39 -6.37 -6.04 2.81
CA LEU A 39 -5.13 -6.26 3.56
C LEU A 39 -4.30 -7.30 2.81
N ARG A 40 -3.68 -6.85 1.72
CA ARG A 40 -2.79 -7.64 0.88
C ARG A 40 -1.52 -7.92 1.67
N ASN A 41 -0.89 -9.05 1.37
CA ASN A 41 0.43 -9.35 1.92
C ASN A 41 1.42 -8.35 1.30
N GLU A 42 1.93 -7.42 2.10
CA GLU A 42 2.95 -6.48 1.67
C GLU A 42 4.35 -7.05 1.94
N LEU A 43 5.24 -6.94 0.96
CA LEU A 43 6.64 -7.33 1.08
C LEU A 43 7.55 -6.14 0.84
N LYS A 44 8.36 -5.80 1.85
CA LYS A 44 9.39 -4.77 1.72
C LYS A 44 10.76 -5.39 1.47
N ILE A 45 11.31 -5.13 0.29
CA ILE A 45 12.64 -5.59 -0.09
C ILE A 45 13.66 -4.47 0.14
N LEU A 46 14.65 -4.73 1.00
CA LEU A 46 15.70 -3.78 1.35
C LEU A 46 17.06 -4.27 0.90
N GLY A 47 17.98 -3.34 0.65
CA GLY A 47 19.39 -3.68 0.42
C GLY A 47 19.73 -4.17 -1.00
N ILE A 48 18.78 -4.18 -1.93
CA ILE A 48 19.05 -4.58 -3.32
C ILE A 48 19.60 -3.41 -4.15
N LEU A 49 20.63 -3.70 -4.95
CA LEU A 49 21.17 -2.78 -5.93
C LEU A 49 20.29 -2.77 -7.19
N GLU A 50 19.78 -1.60 -7.55
CA GLU A 50 19.01 -1.41 -8.78
C GLU A 50 19.93 -1.10 -9.96
N THR A 51 20.02 -2.01 -10.93
CA THR A 51 20.74 -1.79 -12.17
C THR A 51 19.92 -0.92 -13.13
N PRO A 52 20.52 -0.01 -13.92
CA PRO A 52 19.82 0.65 -15.02
C PRO A 52 19.13 -0.36 -15.96
N ASN A 53 18.00 0.03 -16.53
CA ASN A 53 17.23 -0.78 -17.50
C ASN A 53 16.69 -2.12 -16.96
N ARG A 54 16.59 -2.29 -15.65
CA ARG A 54 15.89 -3.44 -15.02
C ARG A 54 14.59 -2.96 -14.38
N SER A 55 13.51 -3.69 -14.62
CA SER A 55 12.22 -3.42 -13.98
C SER A 55 12.23 -3.87 -12.52
N LEU A 56 11.43 -3.19 -11.68
CA LEU A 56 11.26 -3.58 -10.28
C LEU A 56 10.66 -5.00 -10.16
N GLY A 57 9.74 -5.36 -11.06
CA GLY A 57 9.16 -6.71 -11.10
C GLY A 57 10.22 -7.79 -11.30
N TYR A 58 11.17 -7.59 -12.21
CA TYR A 58 12.29 -8.51 -12.40
C TYR A 58 13.14 -8.65 -11.12
N ILE A 59 13.40 -7.53 -10.43
CA ILE A 59 14.16 -7.53 -9.18
C ILE A 59 13.41 -8.30 -8.08
N ALA A 60 12.10 -8.11 -7.96
CA ALA A 60 11.27 -8.82 -6.98
C ALA A 60 11.25 -10.33 -7.24
N LEU A 61 11.06 -10.77 -8.49
CA LEU A 61 11.11 -12.19 -8.86
C LEU A 61 12.49 -12.81 -8.61
N LEU A 62 13.57 -12.08 -8.92
CA LEU A 62 14.93 -12.53 -8.64
C LEU A 62 15.19 -12.66 -7.15
N ALA A 63 14.69 -11.71 -6.35
CA ALA A 63 14.78 -11.75 -4.90
C ALA A 63 14.02 -12.95 -4.33
N ALA A 64 12.77 -13.17 -4.76
CA ALA A 64 11.94 -14.32 -4.38
C ALA A 64 12.66 -15.64 -4.66
N ARG A 65 13.20 -15.80 -5.88
CA ARG A 65 13.98 -16.99 -6.26
C ARG A 65 15.22 -17.19 -5.38
N LYS A 66 15.90 -16.11 -4.98
CA LYS A 66 17.10 -16.17 -4.12
C LYS A 66 16.77 -16.60 -2.69
N ILE A 67 15.58 -16.26 -2.18
CA ILE A 67 15.13 -16.64 -0.83
C ILE A 67 14.31 -17.92 -0.81
N GLY A 68 14.13 -18.59 -1.96
CA GLY A 68 13.38 -19.84 -2.06
C GLY A 68 11.86 -19.68 -2.04
N VAL A 69 11.35 -18.48 -2.34
CA VAL A 69 9.92 -18.20 -2.44
C VAL A 69 9.48 -18.35 -3.90
N GLU A 70 8.43 -19.12 -4.13
CA GLU A 70 7.77 -19.23 -5.42
C GLU A 70 6.83 -18.03 -5.60
N LEU A 71 7.14 -17.16 -6.57
CA LEU A 71 6.39 -15.96 -6.89
C LEU A 71 6.31 -15.82 -8.40
N SER A 72 5.10 -15.61 -8.93
CA SER A 72 4.85 -15.32 -10.34
C SER A 72 4.47 -13.85 -10.54
N ASN A 73 4.49 -13.37 -11.79
CA ASN A 73 4.08 -11.99 -12.09
C ASN A 73 2.60 -11.72 -11.76
N ASN A 74 1.74 -12.73 -11.83
CA ASN A 74 0.31 -12.57 -11.58
C ASN A 74 0.00 -12.44 -10.08
N ASP A 75 0.95 -12.81 -9.22
CA ASP A 75 0.83 -12.68 -7.77
C ASP A 75 1.18 -11.26 -7.28
N ILE A 76 1.69 -10.39 -8.17
CA ILE A 76 2.12 -9.03 -7.86
C ILE A 76 1.06 -8.06 -8.37
N ASP A 77 0.23 -7.57 -7.46
CA ASP A 77 -0.79 -6.55 -7.76
C ASP A 77 -0.19 -5.15 -8.00
N TRP A 78 0.84 -4.79 -7.23
CA TRP A 78 1.48 -3.47 -7.28
C TRP A 78 2.94 -3.58 -6.87
N ILE A 79 3.79 -2.75 -7.48
CA ILE A 79 5.19 -2.62 -7.08
C ILE A 79 5.65 -1.19 -7.26
N GLU A 80 6.31 -0.67 -6.24
CA GLU A 80 6.87 0.68 -6.24
C GLU A 80 8.22 0.74 -5.54
N ARG A 81 9.02 1.74 -5.91
CA ARG A 81 10.27 2.04 -5.21
C ARG A 81 9.97 3.03 -4.10
N VAL A 82 10.33 2.67 -2.87
CA VAL A 82 10.28 3.58 -1.73
C VAL A 82 11.65 4.22 -1.52
N GLY A 83 11.72 5.55 -1.65
CA GLY A 83 12.94 6.35 -1.43
C GLY A 83 13.77 6.62 -2.69
N SER A 84 14.97 7.18 -2.49
CA SER A 84 15.90 7.52 -3.59
C SER A 84 16.69 6.31 -4.07
N LYS A 85 17.02 6.29 -5.37
CA LYS A 85 17.93 5.27 -5.92
C LYS A 85 19.29 5.39 -5.24
N ARG A 86 19.87 4.27 -4.82
CA ARG A 86 21.25 4.28 -4.34
C ARG A 86 22.20 4.62 -5.49
N PRO A 87 23.23 5.45 -5.26
CA PRO A 87 24.29 5.62 -6.23
C PRO A 87 24.95 4.24 -6.47
N PRO A 88 25.46 3.99 -7.69
CA PRO A 88 26.29 2.82 -7.96
C PRO A 88 27.42 2.73 -6.91
N PRO A 89 27.80 1.53 -6.46
CA PRO A 89 28.95 1.40 -5.57
C PRO A 89 30.17 2.01 -6.27
N GLU A 90 30.84 2.95 -5.59
CA GLU A 90 32.13 3.45 -6.05
C GLU A 90 33.10 2.27 -6.06
N ILE A 91 33.43 1.79 -7.26
CA ILE A 91 34.51 0.83 -7.44
C ILE A 91 35.75 1.61 -7.05
N ASN A 92 36.27 1.37 -5.84
CA ASN A 92 37.52 1.95 -5.35
C ASN A 92 38.59 1.74 -6.42
N GLN A 93 38.86 2.78 -7.22
CA GLN A 93 40.05 2.83 -8.04
C GLN A 93 41.20 2.91 -7.04
N SER A 94 41.94 1.82 -6.92
CA SER A 94 43.20 1.75 -6.19
C SER A 94 44.02 2.99 -6.51
N LYS A 95 44.20 3.84 -5.50
CA LYS A 95 45.09 5.00 -5.50
C LYS A 95 46.43 4.58 -6.13
N PRO A 96 46.92 5.21 -7.22
CA PRO A 96 48.21 4.84 -7.77
C PRO A 96 49.28 5.09 -6.71
N GLU A 97 50.02 4.03 -6.35
CA GLU A 97 51.17 4.11 -5.47
C GLU A 97 52.16 5.13 -6.05
N GLN A 98 52.27 6.30 -5.41
CA GLN A 98 53.37 7.21 -5.65
C GLN A 98 54.65 6.53 -5.15
N LYS A 99 55.45 5.99 -6.07
CA LYS A 99 56.87 5.72 -5.79
C LYS A 99 57.53 7.06 -5.43
N LEU A 100 57.92 7.19 -4.16
CA LEU A 100 58.85 8.23 -3.73
C LEU A 100 60.25 7.92 -4.34
N PRO A 101 61.01 8.93 -4.79
CA PRO A 101 62.38 8.76 -5.28
C PRO A 101 63.34 8.20 -4.22
#